data_AF-A0A839HEW5-F1
#
_entry.id   AF-A0A839HEW5-F1
#
_cell.length_a   1.000
_cell.length_b   1.000
_cell.length_c   1.000
_cell.angle_alpha   90.00
_cell.angle_beta   90.00
_cell.angle_gamma   90.00
#
_symmetry.space_group_name_H-M   'P 1'
#
loop_
_entity.id
_entity.type
_entity.pdbx_description
1 polymer ?
#
loop_
_entity_poly.entity_id
_entity_poly.type
_entity_poly.pdbx_seq_one_letter_code
_entity_poly.pdbx_strand_id
1 'polypeptide(L)'
;MKPISTIEMPMLSNETDDDAPALTQTDFDCATFRVNGKVVGREVWQTAVCTQIGKHPVSLLLDDEIIAFFKAQAEREGEDYQSYINAVLYHAMQRLKTTHSNQPY
;
A
#
# COMPACT_ATOMS: atom_id res chain seq x y z
N MET A 1 12.93 -51.49 -18.62
CA MET A 1 12.84 -50.31 -17.72
C MET A 1 13.32 -49.10 -18.52
N LYS A 2 12.49 -48.07 -18.68
CA LYS A 2 12.83 -46.83 -19.40
C LYS A 2 13.41 -45.85 -18.38
N PRO A 3 14.51 -45.12 -18.67
CA PRO A 3 14.98 -44.09 -17.76
C PRO A 3 13.94 -42.96 -17.70
N ILE A 4 13.68 -42.51 -16.48
CA ILE A 4 12.76 -41.41 -16.16
C ILE A 4 13.39 -40.12 -16.71
N SER A 5 12.63 -39.41 -17.54
CA SER A 5 13.01 -38.12 -18.08
C SER A 5 13.23 -37.15 -16.93
N THR A 6 14.48 -36.72 -16.72
CA THR A 6 14.80 -35.56 -15.88
C THR A 6 14.11 -34.36 -16.53
N ILE A 7 13.00 -33.94 -15.96
CA ILE A 7 12.42 -32.64 -16.23
C ILE A 7 13.36 -31.65 -15.55
N GLU A 8 14.31 -31.11 -16.31
CA GLU A 8 14.95 -29.86 -15.92
C GLU A 8 13.86 -28.80 -15.93
N MET A 9 13.30 -28.52 -14.75
CA MET A 9 12.64 -27.25 -14.56
C MET A 9 13.74 -26.21 -14.80
N PRO A 10 13.60 -25.28 -15.77
CA PRO A 10 14.54 -24.20 -15.86
C PRO A 10 14.53 -23.53 -14.49
N MET A 11 15.67 -23.59 -13.81
CA MET A 11 15.98 -22.64 -12.75
C MET A 11 15.64 -21.29 -13.35
N LEU A 12 14.59 -20.64 -12.83
CA LEU A 12 14.42 -19.21 -13.01
C LEU A 12 15.68 -18.64 -12.39
N SER A 13 16.70 -18.44 -13.22
CA SER A 13 17.91 -17.80 -12.79
C SER A 13 17.49 -16.45 -12.26
N ASN A 14 17.96 -16.13 -11.06
CA ASN A 14 17.82 -14.82 -10.46
C ASN A 14 18.77 -13.84 -11.18
N GLU A 15 18.71 -13.80 -12.51
CA GLU A 15 19.22 -12.74 -13.34
C GLU A 15 18.18 -11.64 -13.37
N THR A 16 18.00 -11.03 -12.19
CA THR A 16 17.55 -9.64 -12.12
C THR A 16 18.70 -8.75 -12.56
N ASP A 17 19.17 -8.90 -13.80
CA ASP A 17 19.65 -7.73 -14.53
C ASP A 17 18.37 -6.97 -14.88
N ASP A 18 17.89 -6.21 -13.90
CA ASP A 18 16.89 -5.19 -14.12
C ASP A 18 17.57 -4.16 -15.04
N ASP A 19 17.50 -4.41 -16.34
CA ASP A 19 18.03 -3.58 -17.44
C ASP A 19 17.32 -2.21 -17.50
N ALA A 20 16.44 -1.92 -16.54
CA ALA A 20 15.92 -0.59 -16.31
C ALA A 20 17.02 0.33 -15.76
N PRO A 21 17.28 1.48 -16.40
CA PRO A 21 18.22 2.44 -15.87
C PRO A 21 17.75 2.93 -14.50
N ALA A 22 18.70 3.10 -13.57
CA ALA A 22 18.41 3.71 -12.28
C ALA A 22 17.87 5.13 -12.48
N LEU A 23 16.62 5.35 -12.09
CA LEU A 23 15.99 6.67 -12.17
C LEU A 23 16.70 7.65 -11.24
N THR A 24 17.15 8.77 -11.80
CA THR A 24 17.80 9.86 -11.09
C THR A 24 16.82 10.98 -10.79
N GLN A 25 17.18 11.90 -9.89
CA GLN A 25 16.37 13.10 -9.62
C GLN A 25 16.11 13.92 -10.88
N THR A 26 17.08 14.00 -11.80
CA THR A 26 16.94 14.69 -13.09
C THR A 26 15.83 14.08 -13.95
N ASP A 27 15.64 12.75 -13.89
CA ASP A 27 14.57 12.06 -14.61
C ASP A 27 13.19 12.45 -14.05
N PHE A 28 13.09 12.61 -12.72
CA PHE A 28 11.87 13.10 -12.06
C PHE A 28 11.61 14.59 -12.32
N ASP A 29 12.66 15.39 -12.44
CA ASP A 29 12.56 16.82 -12.72
C ASP A 29 12.06 17.08 -14.16
N CYS A 30 12.43 16.20 -15.10
CA CYS A 30 11.92 16.21 -16.49
C CYS A 30 10.58 15.46 -16.65
N ALA A 31 10.01 14.90 -15.59
CA ALA A 31 8.82 14.08 -15.69
C ALA A 31 7.60 14.89 -16.16
N THR A 32 6.80 14.26 -17.05
CA THR A 32 5.53 14.84 -17.49
C THR A 32 4.38 14.25 -16.70
N PHE A 33 3.69 15.08 -15.90
CA PHE A 33 2.52 14.63 -15.16
C PHE A 33 1.31 14.47 -16.08
N ARG A 34 0.59 13.35 -15.93
CA ARG A 34 -0.61 13.05 -16.72
C ARG A 34 -1.76 12.57 -15.82
N VAL A 35 -2.98 12.99 -16.15
CA VAL A 35 -4.22 12.50 -15.55
C VAL A 35 -5.16 12.12 -16.70
N ASN A 36 -5.66 10.89 -16.70
CA ASN A 36 -6.50 10.33 -17.78
C ASN A 36 -5.90 10.53 -19.19
N GLY A 37 -4.58 10.31 -19.33
CA GLY A 37 -3.85 10.49 -20.59
C GLY A 37 -3.54 11.94 -20.98
N LYS A 38 -4.08 12.94 -20.27
CA LYS A 38 -3.83 14.37 -20.54
C LYS A 38 -2.67 14.90 -19.72
N VAL A 39 -1.76 15.65 -20.34
CA VAL A 39 -0.67 16.36 -19.64
C VAL A 39 -1.25 17.47 -18.76
N VAL A 40 -0.84 17.50 -17.50
CA VAL A 40 -1.30 18.46 -16.48
C VAL A 40 -0.12 19.01 -15.69
N GLY A 41 -0.35 20.11 -14.96
CA GLY A 41 0.62 20.64 -13.99
C GLY A 41 0.74 19.75 -12.75
N ARG A 42 1.82 19.97 -11.98
CA ARG A 42 2.12 19.21 -10.75
C ARG A 42 0.99 19.33 -9.73
N GLU A 43 0.44 20.52 -9.55
CA GLU A 43 -0.64 20.82 -8.60
C GLU A 43 -1.94 20.06 -8.94
N VAL A 44 -2.29 20.00 -10.22
CA VAL A 44 -3.47 19.27 -10.70
C VAL A 44 -3.25 17.76 -10.55
N TRP A 45 -2.05 17.29 -10.89
CA TRP A 45 -1.69 15.89 -10.69
C TRP A 45 -1.70 15.48 -9.22
N GLN A 46 -1.09 16.28 -8.34
CA GLN A 46 -1.06 16.03 -6.90
C GLN A 46 -2.48 16.02 -6.32
N THR A 47 -3.33 16.95 -6.75
CA THR A 47 -4.75 16.97 -6.34
C THR A 47 -5.47 15.70 -6.78
N ALA A 48 -5.28 15.27 -8.03
CA ALA A 48 -5.90 14.06 -8.57
C ALA A 48 -5.44 12.80 -7.83
N VAL A 49 -4.13 12.70 -7.57
CA VAL A 49 -3.53 11.62 -6.79
C VAL A 49 -4.04 11.62 -5.36
N CYS A 50 -4.02 12.75 -4.66
CA CYS A 50 -4.55 12.85 -3.29
C CYS A 50 -6.05 12.55 -3.21
N THR A 51 -6.82 12.85 -4.26
CA THR A 51 -8.23 12.50 -4.35
C THR A 51 -8.43 10.98 -4.49
N GLN A 52 -7.56 10.32 -5.26
CA GLN A 52 -7.61 8.87 -5.47
C GLN A 52 -7.06 8.06 -4.30
N ILE A 53 -6.12 8.61 -3.53
CA ILE A 53 -5.53 7.99 -2.33
C ILE A 53 -6.16 8.59 -1.04
N GLY A 54 -7.33 9.24 -1.17
CA GLY A 54 -8.00 9.95 -0.08
C GLY A 54 -8.70 9.02 0.92
N LYS A 55 -9.08 9.58 2.07
CA LYS A 55 -9.96 8.89 3.03
C LYS A 55 -11.36 8.78 2.44
N HIS A 56 -11.87 7.56 2.28
CA HIS A 56 -13.25 7.33 1.83
C HIS A 56 -14.20 7.19 3.01
N PRO A 57 -15.40 7.80 2.98
CA PRO A 57 -16.41 7.57 3.99
C PRO A 57 -16.91 6.12 3.88
N VAL A 58 -16.86 5.38 4.98
CA VAL A 58 -17.40 4.03 5.09
C VAL A 58 -18.49 4.02 6.15
N SER A 59 -19.62 3.37 5.85
CA SER A 59 -20.66 3.11 6.84
C SER A 59 -20.40 1.75 7.47
N LEU A 60 -20.13 1.73 8.77
CA LEU A 60 -19.89 0.52 9.55
C LEU A 60 -20.71 0.62 10.83
N LEU A 61 -21.39 -0.47 11.19
CA LEU A 61 -21.99 -0.59 12.52
C LEU A 61 -20.93 -1.11 13.48
N LEU A 62 -20.72 -0.37 14.56
CA LEU A 62 -19.85 -0.75 15.67
C LEU A 62 -20.70 -0.77 16.94
N ASP A 63 -20.41 -1.72 17.82
CA ASP A 63 -21.06 -1.77 19.13
C ASP A 63 -20.70 -0.52 19.94
N ASP A 64 -21.65 -0.05 20.75
CA ASP A 64 -21.49 1.17 21.56
C ASP A 64 -20.27 1.11 22.48
N GLU A 65 -19.96 -0.07 23.01
CA GLU A 65 -18.78 -0.28 23.87
C GLU A 65 -17.46 -0.03 23.13
N ILE A 66 -17.38 -0.45 21.87
CA ILE A 66 -16.21 -0.24 21.02
C ILE A 66 -16.05 1.25 20.73
N ILE A 67 -17.15 1.93 20.39
CA ILE A 67 -17.14 3.37 20.12
C ILE A 67 -16.67 4.13 21.37
N ALA A 68 -17.24 3.82 22.54
CA ALA A 68 -16.91 4.47 23.80
C ALA A 68 -15.43 4.27 24.17
N PHE A 69 -14.92 3.04 24.05
CA PHE A 69 -13.53 2.72 24.36
C PHE A 69 -12.56 3.52 23.49
N PHE A 70 -12.75 3.51 22.16
CA PHE A 70 -11.82 4.17 21.24
C PHE A 70 -11.94 5.70 21.28
N LYS A 71 -13.10 6.27 21.63
CA LYS A 71 -13.24 7.71 21.88
C LYS A 71 -12.46 8.15 23.10
N ALA A 72 -12.63 7.45 24.23
CA ALA A 72 -11.88 7.75 25.44
C ALA A 72 -10.36 7.62 25.22
N GLN A 73 -9.93 6.64 24.42
CA GLN A 73 -8.51 6.49 24.12
C GLN A 73 -7.98 7.61 23.22
N ALA A 74 -8.72 8.01 22.18
CA ALA A 74 -8.33 9.14 21.34
C ALA A 74 -8.21 10.45 22.15
N GLU A 75 -9.16 10.71 23.06
CA GLU A 75 -9.12 11.86 23.97
C GLU A 75 -7.90 11.84 24.90
N ARG A 76 -7.54 10.65 25.41
CA ARG A 76 -6.35 10.48 26.27
C ARG A 76 -5.04 10.76 25.54
N GLU A 77 -4.95 10.40 24.26
CA GLU A 77 -3.78 10.67 23.42
C GLU A 77 -3.81 12.08 22.80
N GLY A 78 -4.91 12.84 22.99
CA GLY A 78 -5.08 14.18 22.41
C GLY A 78 -5.33 14.18 20.90
N GLU A 79 -5.83 13.07 20.36
CA GLU A 79 -6.10 12.88 18.93
C GLU A 79 -7.59 12.87 18.61
N ASP A 80 -7.94 13.19 17.36
CA ASP A 80 -9.29 12.99 16.85
C ASP A 80 -9.61 11.49 16.68
N TYR A 81 -10.85 11.11 16.99
CA TYR A 81 -11.32 9.72 16.95
C TYR A 81 -11.09 9.03 15.60
N GLN A 82 -11.35 9.73 14.49
CA GLN A 82 -11.14 9.16 13.16
C GLN A 82 -9.66 8.94 12.87
N SER A 83 -8.80 9.87 13.30
CA SER A 83 -7.36 9.73 13.13
C SER A 83 -6.81 8.56 13.95
N TYR A 84 -7.25 8.45 15.21
CA TYR A 84 -6.89 7.36 16.11
C TYR A 84 -7.30 5.98 15.57
N ILE A 85 -8.56 5.83 15.13
CA ILE A 85 -9.03 4.55 14.56
C ILE A 85 -8.24 4.17 13.31
N ASN A 86 -7.96 5.12 12.43
CA ASN A 86 -7.16 4.82 11.24
C ASN A 86 -5.76 4.33 11.62
N ALA A 87 -5.11 4.94 12.62
CA ALA A 87 -3.81 4.48 13.13
C ALA A 87 -3.88 3.02 13.64
N VAL A 88 -4.89 2.71 14.45
CA VAL A 88 -5.11 1.34 14.97
C VAL A 88 -5.32 0.34 13.83
N LEU A 89 -6.13 0.69 12.83
CA LEU A 89 -6.36 -0.15 11.65
C LEU A 89 -5.07 -0.33 10.83
N TYR A 90 -4.25 0.71 10.67
CA TYR A 90 -2.95 0.59 10.01
C TYR A 90 -2.02 -0.39 10.73
N HIS A 91 -1.94 -0.34 12.06
CA HIS A 91 -1.16 -1.30 12.84
C HIS A 91 -1.69 -2.72 12.70
N ALA A 92 -3.02 -2.90 12.70
CA ALA A 92 -3.64 -4.19 12.46
C ALA A 92 -3.31 -4.73 11.06
N MET A 93 -3.38 -3.88 10.03
CA MET A 93 -3.02 -4.23 8.65
C MET A 93 -1.55 -4.68 8.55
N GLN A 94 -0.63 -3.96 9.20
CA GLN A 94 0.79 -4.33 9.20
C GLN A 94 1.01 -5.72 9.81
N ARG A 95 0.38 -6.01 10.95
CA ARG A 95 0.44 -7.32 11.60
C ARG A 95 -0.12 -8.45 10.73
N LEU A 96 -1.20 -8.20 10.02
CA LEU A 96 -1.80 -9.21 9.12
C LEU A 96 -0.90 -9.48 7.91
N LYS A 97 -0.29 -8.44 7.33
CA LYS A 97 0.66 -8.58 6.21
C LYS A 97 1.90 -9.38 6.61
N THR A 98 2.46 -9.13 7.79
CA THR A 98 3.63 -9.88 8.27
C THR A 98 3.30 -11.33 8.59
N THR A 99 2.08 -11.63 9.03
CA THR A 99 1.62 -13.00 9.29
C THR A 99 1.48 -13.82 8.00
N HIS A 100 0.96 -13.22 6.92
CA HIS A 100 0.82 -13.89 5.62
C HIS A 100 2.14 -14.04 4.85
N SER A 101 3.14 -13.21 5.14
CA SER A 101 4.50 -13.35 4.59
C SER A 101 5.28 -14.55 5.17
N ASN A 102 4.80 -15.14 6.27
CA ASN A 102 5.54 -16.15 7.04
C ASN A 102 4.87 -17.55 7.01
N GLN A 103 4.02 -17.81 6.01
CA GLN A 103 3.48 -19.15 5.75
C GLN A 103 4.37 -19.85 4.71
N PRO A 104 5.08 -20.93 5.08
CA PRO A 104 5.75 -21.77 4.10
C PRO A 104 4.68 -22.51 3.29
N TYR A 105 4.76 -22.41 1.96
CA TYR A 105 4.04 -23.32 1.06
C TYR A 105 4.52 -24.76 1.26
#